data_AF-A0A212C549-F1
#
_entry.id   AF-A0A212C549-F1
#
_cell.length_a   1.000
_cell.length_b   1.000
_cell.length_c   1.000
_cell.angle_alpha   90.00
_cell.angle_beta   90.00
_cell.angle_gamma   90.00
#
_symmetry.space_group_name_H-M   'P 1'
#
loop_
_entity.id
_entity.type
_entity.pdbx_description
1 polymer ?
#
loop_
_entity_poly.entity_id
_entity_poly.type
_entity_poly.pdbx_seq_one_letter_code
_entity_poly.pdbx_strand_id
1 'polypeptide(L)'
;MSSQKGNVTRSRPQRHQNTFSFKNDKFDKSVQTKKINAKLHDGVCQRCKEVLEWRVKYSKYKPLSKPKKCFMHILMLPPHILQLSWLGKLMVMLLELVVCDSEALETRAKEELLFCITLRQLKSATEELTV
;
A
#
# COMPACT_ATOMS: atom_id res chain seq x y z
N MET A 1 -38.55 21.90 2.06
CA MET A 1 -37.59 21.61 0.97
C MET A 1 -38.03 20.33 0.28
N SER A 2 -38.31 20.36 -1.02
CA SER A 2 -38.77 19.18 -1.77
C SER A 2 -37.66 18.13 -1.84
N SER A 3 -37.94 16.92 -1.36
CA SER A 3 -37.09 15.73 -1.43
C SER A 3 -37.44 14.83 -2.61
N GLN A 4 -38.34 15.28 -3.49
CA GLN A 4 -38.78 14.48 -4.64
C GLN A 4 -37.65 14.40 -5.66
N LYS A 5 -37.18 13.17 -5.91
CA LYS A 5 -36.18 12.86 -6.93
C LYS A 5 -36.81 13.21 -8.28
N GLY A 6 -36.36 14.32 -8.87
CA GLY A 6 -36.93 14.86 -10.11
C GLY A 6 -37.00 13.82 -11.22
N ASN A 7 -38.11 13.85 -11.94
CA ASN A 7 -38.46 12.97 -13.07
C ASN A 7 -37.22 12.55 -13.88
N VAL A 8 -36.89 11.26 -13.83
CA VAL A 8 -35.59 10.69 -14.25
C VAL A 8 -35.39 10.72 -15.78
N THR A 9 -36.43 11.07 -16.53
CA THR A 9 -36.41 11.23 -17.99
C THR A 9 -36.50 12.70 -18.38
N ARG A 10 -35.35 13.38 -18.47
CA ARG A 10 -35.26 14.74 -19.01
C ARG A 10 -35.29 14.65 -20.54
N SER A 11 -36.35 15.15 -21.19
CA SER A 11 -36.48 15.09 -22.67
C SER A 11 -35.54 16.04 -23.42
N ARG A 12 -35.14 17.16 -22.80
CA ARG A 12 -34.26 18.16 -23.41
C ARG A 12 -32.81 18.00 -22.94
N PRO A 13 -31.82 18.12 -23.84
CA PRO A 13 -30.42 18.16 -23.46
C PRO A 13 -30.08 19.40 -22.63
N GLN A 14 -28.96 19.35 -21.92
CA GLN A 14 -28.42 20.49 -21.16
C GLN A 14 -28.25 21.70 -22.10
N ARG A 15 -28.85 22.85 -21.75
CA ARG A 15 -28.81 24.09 -22.56
C ARG A 15 -27.40 24.59 -22.84
N HIS A 16 -26.50 24.42 -21.87
CA HIS A 16 -25.08 24.71 -22.03
C HIS A 16 -24.29 23.41 -21.93
N GLN A 17 -23.80 22.95 -23.07
CA GLN A 17 -22.91 21.78 -23.13
C GLN A 17 -21.46 22.23 -23.01
N ASN A 18 -20.68 21.51 -22.20
CA ASN A 18 -19.24 21.76 -22.12
C ASN A 18 -18.59 21.34 -23.44
N THR A 19 -17.91 22.27 -24.10
CA THR A 19 -17.15 22.03 -25.33
C THR A 19 -15.89 21.20 -25.09
N PHE A 20 -15.33 21.28 -23.88
CA PHE A 20 -14.13 20.54 -23.49
C PHE A 20 -14.37 19.77 -22.19
N SER A 21 -13.87 18.55 -22.13
CA SER A 21 -13.79 17.79 -20.89
C SER A 21 -12.74 18.38 -19.96
N PHE A 22 -12.99 18.31 -18.65
CA PHE A 22 -12.02 18.71 -17.64
C PHE A 22 -10.76 17.85 -17.76
N LYS A 23 -9.60 18.50 -17.81
CA LYS A 23 -8.28 17.87 -17.83
C LYS A 23 -7.45 18.48 -16.71
N ASN A 24 -6.95 17.64 -15.80
CA ASN A 24 -6.13 18.06 -14.67
C ASN A 24 -4.87 18.83 -15.12
N ASP A 25 -4.24 18.39 -16.21
CA ASP A 25 -2.96 18.94 -16.66
C ASP A 25 -3.05 20.25 -17.46
N LYS A 26 -4.27 20.79 -17.66
CA LYS A 26 -4.47 21.97 -18.52
C LYS A 26 -3.90 23.25 -17.90
N PHE A 27 -4.03 23.42 -16.59
CA PHE A 27 -3.66 24.66 -15.90
C PHE A 27 -2.63 24.41 -14.79
N ASP A 28 -2.79 23.36 -13.99
CA ASP A 28 -1.94 23.09 -12.83
C ASP A 28 -0.88 22.03 -13.11
N LYS A 29 0.27 22.45 -13.65
CA LYS A 29 1.42 21.57 -13.92
C LYS A 29 2.38 21.40 -12.72
N SER A 30 1.86 21.59 -11.51
CA SER A 30 2.66 21.56 -10.28
C SER A 30 3.34 20.20 -10.10
N VAL A 31 4.49 20.20 -9.43
CA VAL A 31 5.21 18.96 -9.06
C VAL A 31 4.31 18.02 -8.26
N GLN A 32 3.42 18.57 -7.42
CA GLN A 32 2.47 17.79 -6.63
C GLN A 32 1.43 17.09 -7.52
N THR A 33 0.87 17.78 -8.51
CA THR A 33 -0.10 17.21 -9.46
C THR A 33 0.51 16.03 -10.22
N LYS A 34 1.74 16.18 -10.71
CA LYS A 34 2.48 15.11 -11.39
C LYS A 34 2.70 13.91 -10.47
N LYS A 35 3.11 14.15 -9.22
CA LYS A 35 3.27 13.09 -8.20
C LYS A 35 1.95 12.39 -7.88
N ILE A 36 0.81 13.06 -7.96
CA ILE A 36 -0.50 12.46 -7.71
C ILE A 36 -0.92 11.60 -8.91
N ASN A 37 -0.75 12.10 -10.13
CA ASN A 37 -1.11 11.38 -11.37
C ASN A 37 -0.24 10.12 -11.58
N ALA A 38 1.01 10.13 -11.11
CA ALA A 38 1.93 8.98 -11.20
C ALA A 38 1.68 7.89 -10.15
N LYS A 39 0.77 8.09 -9.18
CA LYS A 39 0.51 7.08 -8.14
C LYS A 39 -0.30 5.92 -8.70
N LEU A 40 0.27 4.72 -8.61
CA LEU A 40 -0.45 3.48 -8.81
C LEU A 40 -1.30 3.17 -7.57
N HIS A 41 -2.57 2.84 -7.80
CA HIS A 41 -3.54 2.50 -6.75
C HIS A 41 -3.70 0.97 -6.67
N ASP A 42 -2.67 0.28 -6.17
CA ASP A 42 -2.64 -1.18 -6.01
C ASP A 42 -3.00 -1.60 -4.58
N GLY A 43 -3.57 -2.80 -4.41
CA GLY A 43 -3.99 -3.33 -3.10
C GLY A 43 -5.27 -2.71 -2.53
N VAL A 44 -6.09 -2.09 -3.39
CA VAL A 44 -7.30 -1.38 -3.00
C VAL A 44 -8.54 -2.04 -3.63
N CYS A 45 -9.68 -2.04 -2.92
CA CYS A 45 -10.95 -2.57 -3.41
C CYS A 45 -11.41 -1.88 -4.72
N GLN A 46 -12.12 -2.58 -5.62
CA GLN A 46 -12.57 -2.01 -6.90
C GLN A 46 -13.34 -0.69 -6.74
N ARG A 47 -14.33 -0.66 -5.84
CA ARG A 47 -15.11 0.55 -5.51
C ARG A 47 -14.25 1.70 -5.02
N CYS A 48 -13.23 1.40 -4.23
CA CYS A 48 -12.34 2.38 -3.64
C CYS A 48 -11.38 2.94 -4.71
N LYS A 49 -10.91 2.08 -5.62
CA LYS A 49 -10.06 2.43 -6.75
C LYS A 49 -10.76 3.44 -7.66
N GLU A 50 -12.02 3.19 -8.02
CA GLU A 50 -12.84 4.12 -8.82
C GLU A 50 -12.99 5.49 -8.14
N VAL A 51 -13.22 5.50 -6.82
CA VAL A 51 -13.33 6.75 -6.05
C VAL A 51 -12.00 7.51 -6.01
N LEU A 52 -10.87 6.82 -5.87
CA LEU A 52 -9.54 7.42 -5.87
C LEU A 52 -9.20 8.00 -7.24
N GLU A 53 -9.36 7.21 -8.31
CA GLU A 53 -9.12 7.63 -9.69
C GLU A 53 -10.00 8.83 -10.06
N TRP A 54 -11.27 8.83 -9.67
CA TRP A 54 -12.15 9.98 -9.86
C TRP A 54 -11.64 11.24 -9.14
N ARG A 55 -11.20 11.11 -7.88
CA ARG A 55 -10.65 12.27 -7.13
C ARG A 55 -9.37 12.80 -7.77
N VAL A 56 -8.51 11.91 -8.28
CA VAL A 56 -7.28 12.29 -9.00
C VAL A 56 -7.64 13.01 -10.31
N LYS A 57 -8.56 12.46 -11.10
CA LYS A 57 -9.01 13.03 -12.38
C LYS A 57 -9.56 14.45 -12.24
N TYR A 58 -10.26 14.75 -11.15
CA TYR A 58 -10.87 16.07 -10.89
C TYR A 58 -10.07 16.96 -9.93
N SER A 59 -8.80 16.63 -9.66
CA SER A 59 -7.91 17.44 -8.80
C SER A 59 -8.44 17.63 -7.37
N LYS A 60 -9.33 16.74 -6.91
CA LYS A 60 -9.94 16.76 -5.55
C LYS A 60 -9.19 15.87 -4.56
N TYR A 61 -8.11 15.22 -4.98
CA TYR A 61 -7.37 14.29 -4.16
C TYR A 61 -6.44 15.02 -3.19
N LYS A 62 -6.66 14.81 -1.88
CA LYS A 62 -5.74 15.26 -0.82
C LYS A 62 -4.87 14.07 -0.40
N PRO A 63 -3.53 14.16 -0.46
CA PRO A 63 -2.66 13.06 -0.04
C PRO A 63 -2.87 12.79 1.46
N LEU A 64 -3.14 11.53 1.80
CA LEU A 64 -3.26 11.10 3.19
C LEU A 64 -1.86 10.79 3.74
N SER A 65 -1.62 11.17 4.99
CA SER A 65 -0.41 10.79 5.74
C SER A 65 -0.47 9.35 6.26
N LYS A 66 -1.67 8.78 6.42
CA LYS A 66 -1.89 7.40 6.89
C LYS A 66 -2.83 6.67 5.93
N PRO A 67 -2.60 5.37 5.65
CA PRO A 67 -3.51 4.58 4.81
C PRO A 67 -4.88 4.44 5.49
N LYS A 68 -5.95 4.69 4.75
CA LYS A 68 -7.33 4.56 5.24
C LYS A 68 -7.85 3.15 4.97
N LYS A 69 -8.47 2.52 5.99
CA LYS A 69 -9.16 1.24 5.84
C LYS A 69 -10.50 1.42 5.12
N CYS A 70 -10.84 0.51 4.20
CA CYS A 70 -12.14 0.51 3.53
C CYS A 70 -13.21 -0.08 4.47
N PHE A 71 -14.23 0.70 4.82
CA PHE A 71 -15.33 0.25 5.69
C PHE A 71 -16.37 -0.61 4.97
N MET A 72 -16.46 -0.56 3.63
CA MET A 72 -17.44 -1.36 2.88
C MET A 72 -17.09 -2.85 2.85
N HIS A 73 -15.81 -3.20 2.89
CA HIS A 73 -15.37 -4.61 2.91
C HIS A 73 -15.63 -5.29 4.28
N ILE A 74 -15.85 -4.49 5.33
CA ILE A 74 -16.07 -4.99 6.70
C ILE A 74 -17.52 -5.49 6.89
N LEU A 75 -18.46 -5.05 6.05
CA LEU A 75 -19.90 -5.33 6.22
C LEU A 75 -20.39 -6.58 5.46
N MET A 76 -19.50 -7.36 4.85
CA MET A 76 -19.86 -8.56 4.06
C MET A 76 -19.30 -9.87 4.62
N LEU A 77 -18.62 -9.87 5.78
CA LEU A 77 -18.20 -11.13 6.41
C LEU A 77 -19.32 -11.69 7.32
N PRO A 78 -19.84 -12.90 7.04
CA PRO A 78 -20.76 -13.59 7.94
C PRO A 78 -20.06 -13.89 9.29
N PRO A 79 -20.71 -13.67 10.44
CA PRO A 79 -20.10 -13.91 11.76
C PRO A 79 -19.81 -15.40 12.07
N HIS A 80 -20.15 -16.34 11.18
CA HIS A 80 -19.97 -17.78 11.42
C HIS A 80 -18.55 -18.32 11.15
N ILE A 81 -17.64 -17.53 10.55
CA ILE A 81 -16.26 -17.96 10.26
C ILE A 81 -15.30 -17.67 11.44
N LEU A 82 -15.74 -16.95 12.47
CA LEU A 82 -14.89 -16.59 13.61
C LEU A 82 -14.60 -17.77 14.56
N GLN A 83 -15.35 -18.87 14.50
CA GLN A 83 -15.17 -20.00 15.42
C GLN A 83 -14.08 -21.00 14.98
N LEU A 84 -13.80 -21.13 13.67
CA LEU A 84 -12.74 -22.03 13.17
C LEU A 84 -11.36 -21.34 13.05
N SER A 85 -11.30 -20.02 13.20
CA SER A 85 -10.06 -19.23 13.09
C SER A 85 -9.13 -19.31 14.31
N TRP A 86 -9.65 -19.72 15.48
CA TRP A 86 -8.86 -19.84 16.71
C TRP A 86 -8.01 -21.12 16.73
N LEU A 87 -8.51 -22.23 16.18
CA LEU A 87 -7.74 -23.47 16.06
C LEU A 87 -6.65 -23.36 14.98
N GLY A 88 -6.95 -22.70 13.85
CA GLY A 88 -5.97 -22.49 12.77
C GLY A 88 -4.83 -21.54 13.16
N LYS A 89 -5.13 -20.43 13.87
CA LYS A 89 -4.09 -19.49 14.35
C LYS A 89 -3.17 -20.09 15.42
N LEU A 90 -3.69 -20.97 16.27
CA LEU A 90 -2.86 -21.67 17.25
C LEU A 90 -1.86 -22.61 16.57
N MET A 91 -2.25 -23.26 15.47
CA MET A 91 -1.39 -24.19 14.73
C MET A 91 -0.29 -23.45 13.95
N VAL A 92 -0.59 -22.30 13.35
CA VAL A 92 0.42 -21.48 12.65
C VAL A 92 1.41 -20.84 13.63
N MET A 93 0.97 -20.40 14.81
CA MET A 93 1.88 -19.92 15.86
C MET A 93 2.82 -21.02 16.37
N LEU A 94 2.35 -22.26 16.48
CA LEU A 94 3.23 -23.39 16.85
C LEU A 94 4.25 -23.72 15.75
N LEU A 95 3.91 -23.51 14.48
CA LEU A 95 4.82 -23.75 13.35
C LEU A 95 5.87 -22.63 13.20
N GLU A 96 5.50 -21.37 13.44
CA GLU A 96 6.44 -20.23 13.41
C GLU A 96 7.47 -20.27 14.56
N LEU A 97 7.09 -20.80 15.73
CA LEU A 97 8.04 -21.01 16.84
C LEU A 97 9.13 -22.04 16.50
N VAL A 98 8.84 -23.07 15.71
CA VAL A 98 9.82 -24.10 15.33
C VAL A 98 10.77 -23.63 14.21
N VAL A 99 10.33 -22.70 13.35
CA VAL A 99 11.16 -22.15 12.26
C VAL A 99 12.06 -21.00 12.74
N CYS A 100 11.63 -20.24 13.76
CA CYS A 100 12.43 -19.14 14.32
C CYS A 100 13.75 -19.56 14.98
N ASP A 101 13.89 -20.81 15.45
CA ASP A 101 15.14 -21.29 16.05
C ASP A 101 16.22 -21.65 15.01
N SER A 102 15.86 -21.93 13.76
CA SER A 102 16.83 -22.35 12.72
C SER A 102 17.51 -21.16 12.02
N GLU A 103 16.78 -20.08 11.73
CA GLU A 103 17.34 -18.91 11.02
C GLU A 103 18.23 -18.04 11.94
N ALA A 104 17.96 -18.03 13.25
CA ALA A 104 18.74 -17.25 14.22
C ALA A 104 20.15 -17.81 14.50
N LEU A 105 20.35 -19.12 14.33
CA LEU A 105 21.68 -19.75 14.40
C LEU A 105 22.52 -19.46 13.15
N GLU A 106 21.87 -19.32 11.98
CA GLU A 106 22.56 -19.13 10.71
C GLU A 106 23.08 -17.69 10.50
N THR A 107 22.41 -16.69 11.07
CA THR A 107 22.88 -15.29 11.04
C THR A 107 24.07 -15.07 11.97
N ARG A 108 24.07 -15.65 13.18
CA ARG A 108 25.24 -15.61 14.09
C ARG A 108 26.47 -16.29 13.50
N ALA A 109 26.31 -17.43 12.83
CA ALA A 109 27.43 -18.13 12.19
C ALA A 109 28.06 -17.32 11.04
N LYS A 110 27.26 -16.56 10.29
CA LYS A 110 27.74 -15.70 9.19
C LYS A 110 28.47 -14.45 9.71
N GLU A 111 28.02 -13.87 10.82
CA GLU A 111 28.70 -12.73 11.47
C GLU A 111 30.05 -13.13 12.07
N GLU A 112 30.14 -14.28 12.75
CA GLU A 112 31.40 -14.82 13.28
C GLU A 112 32.42 -15.12 12.16
N LEU A 113 31.98 -15.70 11.05
CA LEU A 113 32.85 -15.95 9.89
C LEU A 113 33.40 -14.66 9.26
N LEU A 114 32.54 -13.64 9.11
CA LEU A 114 32.98 -12.33 8.62
C LEU A 114 33.97 -11.66 9.58
N PHE A 115 33.77 -11.80 10.88
CA PHE A 115 34.70 -11.29 11.90
C PHE A 115 36.06 -12.01 11.87
N CYS A 116 36.08 -13.34 11.69
CA CYS A 116 37.34 -14.07 11.53
C CYS A 116 38.10 -13.69 10.24
N ILE A 117 37.39 -13.42 9.14
CA ILE A 117 38.00 -13.00 7.88
C ILE A 117 38.63 -11.62 8.01
N THR A 118 37.95 -10.66 8.64
CA THR A 118 38.49 -9.30 8.82
C THR A 118 39.69 -9.28 9.75
N LEU A 119 39.67 -10.07 10.84
CA LEU A 119 40.83 -10.22 11.72
C LEU A 119 42.03 -10.84 11.00
N ARG A 120 41.81 -11.79 10.10
CA ARG A 120 42.89 -12.39 9.29
C ARG A 120 43.51 -11.36 8.33
N GLN A 121 42.70 -10.51 7.69
CA GLN A 121 43.18 -9.43 6.81
C GLN A 121 43.94 -8.35 7.58
N LEU A 122 43.51 -8.01 8.80
CA LEU A 122 44.24 -7.08 9.66
C LEU A 122 45.58 -7.64 10.12
N LYS A 123 45.64 -8.95 10.41
CA LYS A 123 46.89 -9.60 10.81
C LYS A 123 47.92 -9.66 9.66
N SER A 124 47.48 -9.96 8.43
CA SER A 124 48.37 -9.88 7.25
C SER A 124 48.87 -8.46 7.00
N ALA A 125 48.03 -7.43 7.18
CA ALA A 125 48.43 -6.03 7.03
C ALA A 125 49.46 -5.58 8.10
N THR A 126 49.39 -6.13 9.32
CA THR A 126 50.39 -5.84 10.36
C THR A 126 51.74 -6.53 10.10
N GLU A 127 51.75 -7.69 9.45
CA GLU A 127 52.99 -8.41 9.11
C GLU A 127 53.75 -7.69 7.98
N GLU A 128 53.06 -7.04 7.03
CA GLU A 128 53.66 -6.21 5.97
C GLU A 128 54.28 -4.89 6.49
N LEU A 129 53.86 -4.41 7.65
CA LEU A 129 54.37 -3.18 8.28
C LEU A 129 55.55 -3.40 9.24
N THR A 130 55.89 -4.67 9.52
CA THR A 130 56.99 -5.06 10.43
C THR A 130 58.26 -5.52 9.71
N VAL A 131 58.35 -5.30 8.40
CA VAL A 131 59.56 -5.53 7.57
C VAL A 131 60.21 -4.21 7.21
#